data_AF-F3G6B5-F1
#
_entry.id   AF-F3G6B5-F1
#
_cell.length_a   1.000
_cell.length_b   1.000
_cell.length_c   1.000
_cell.angle_alpha   90.00
_cell.angle_beta   90.00
_cell.angle_gamma   90.00
#
_symmetry.space_group_name_H-M   'P 1'
#
loop_
_entity.id
_entity.type
_entity.pdbx_description
1 polymer ?
#
loop_
_entity_poly.entity_id
_entity_poly.type
_entity_poly.pdbx_seq_one_letter_code
_entity_poly.pdbx_strand_id
1 'polypeptide(L)' 'MSELPVQFLLSDIDGTLLRRDHSLSQANIDAIKRLRTAGVHFTLASSRPPRAMRQVIEALDVDLPTVAFNGGTIT' A
#
# COMPACT_ATOMS: atom_id res chain seq x y z
N MET A 1 -14.59 -23.16 0.23
CA MET A 1 -13.61 -22.23 -0.38
C MET A 1 -12.30 -22.48 0.32
N SER A 2 -11.21 -22.79 -0.38
CA SER A 2 -9.88 -22.87 0.25
C SER A 2 -9.43 -21.46 0.62
N GLU A 3 -8.98 -21.25 1.85
CA GLU A 3 -8.37 -19.97 2.24
C GLU A 3 -7.16 -19.66 1.35
N LEU A 4 -7.02 -18.39 0.95
CA LEU A 4 -5.81 -17.95 0.28
C LEU A 4 -4.64 -18.04 1.28
N PRO A 5 -3.45 -18.48 0.84
CA PRO A 5 -2.28 -18.56 1.72
C PRO A 5 -1.83 -17.18 2.23
N VAL A 6 -2.24 -16.10 1.57
CA VAL A 6 -2.02 -14.71 2.00
C VAL A 6 -3.36 -13.98 1.96
N GLN A 7 -3.77 -13.40 3.09
CA GLN A 7 -5.03 -12.64 3.20
C GLN A 7 -4.80 -11.13 3.20
N PHE A 8 -3.63 -10.66 3.64
CA PHE A 8 -3.31 -9.24 3.77
C PHE A 8 -1.85 -8.99 3.38
N LEU A 9 -1.60 -7.98 2.54
CA LEU A 9 -0.28 -7.49 2.21
C LEU A 9 -0.15 -6.02 2.60
N LEU A 10 0.89 -5.71 3.37
CA LEU A 10 1.29 -4.34 3.68
C LEU A 10 2.60 -4.04 3.00
N SER A 11 2.76 -2.82 2.52
CA SER A 11 4.01 -2.39 1.88
C SER A 11 4.47 -1.05 2.40
N ASP A 12 5.78 -0.92 2.53
CA ASP A 12 6.44 0.36 2.75
C ASP A 12 6.44 1.22 1.47
N ILE A 13 6.59 2.53 1.65
CA ILE A 13 6.55 3.52 0.59
C ILE A 13 7.96 3.83 0.07
N ASP A 14 8.82 4.41 0.91
CA ASP A 14 10.07 5.03 0.47
C ASP A 14 11.18 4.02 0.27
N GLY A 15 11.67 3.88 -0.97
CA GLY A 15 12.67 2.87 -1.31
C GLY A 15 12.10 1.46 -1.44
N THR A 16 10.79 1.29 -1.27
CA THR A 16 10.06 0.02 -1.44
C THR A 16 9.08 0.11 -2.62
N LEU A 17 7.93 0.80 -2.47
CA LEU A 17 6.97 0.99 -3.56
C LEU A 17 7.39 2.10 -4.52
N LEU A 18 7.86 3.21 -3.96
CA LEU A 18 8.34 4.33 -4.74
C LEU A 18 9.77 4.06 -5.19
N ARG A 19 10.04 4.43 -6.44
CA ARG A 19 11.39 4.49 -6.96
C ARG A 19 12.17 5.61 -6.27
N ARG A 20 13.48 5.65 -6.50
CA ARG A 20 14.38 6.69 -5.95
C ARG A 20 13.98 8.12 -6.33
N ASP A 21 13.29 8.29 -7.45
CA ASP A 21 12.75 9.58 -7.91
C ASP A 21 11.34 9.88 -7.35
N HIS A 22 10.90 9.10 -6.36
CA HIS A 22 9.58 9.19 -5.74
C HIS A 22 8.42 8.88 -6.69
N SER A 23 8.69 8.33 -7.88
CA SER A 23 7.65 7.87 -8.81
C SER A 23 7.12 6.49 -8.44
N LEU A 24 5.84 6.27 -8.74
CA LEU A 24 5.20 4.97 -8.66
C LEU A 24 5.22 4.28 -10.03
N SER A 25 5.43 2.96 -10.07
CA SER A 25 5.43 2.21 -11.34
C SER A 25 4.02 1.76 -11.72
N GLN A 26 3.72 1.77 -13.02
CA GLN A 26 2.48 1.17 -13.52
C GLN A 26 2.41 -0.33 -13.18
N ALA A 27 3.55 -1.03 -13.23
CA ALA A 27 3.63 -2.44 -12.84
C ALA A 27 3.20 -2.69 -11.38
N ASN A 28 3.57 -1.81 -10.45
CA ASN A 28 3.16 -1.91 -9.04
C ASN A 28 1.65 -1.64 -8.89
N ILE A 29 1.13 -0.61 -9.57
CA ILE A 29 -0.31 -0.31 -9.60
C ILE A 29 -1.09 -1.54 -10.08
N ASP A 30 -0.66 -2.14 -11.20
CA ASP A 30 -1.34 -3.31 -11.79
C ASP A 30 -1.22 -4.55 -10.89
N ALA A 31 -0.07 -4.75 -10.23
CA ALA A 31 0.12 -5.86 -9.29
C ALA A 31 -0.81 -5.74 -8.07
N ILE A 32 -0.95 -4.54 -7.51
CA ILE A 32 -1.84 -4.27 -6.37
C ILE A 32 -3.30 -4.46 -6.76
N LYS A 33 -3.70 -4.03 -7.96
CA LYS A 33 -5.03 -4.33 -8.51
C LYS A 33 -5.30 -5.82 -8.62
N ARG A 34 -4.33 -6.62 -9.11
CA ARG A 34 -4.45 -8.08 -9.16
C ARG A 34 -4.58 -8.72 -7.78
N LEU A 35 -3.82 -8.24 -6.78
CA LEU A 35 -3.95 -8.70 -5.38
C LEU A 35 -5.36 -8.45 -4.85
N ARG A 36 -5.88 -7.23 -4.99
CA ARG A 36 -7.25 -6.88 -4.56
C ARG A 36 -8.31 -7.72 -5.29
N THR A 37 -8.16 -7.91 -6.59
CA THR A 37 -9.08 -8.74 -7.40
C THR A 37 -9.07 -10.21 -6.97
N ALA A 38 -7.92 -10.71 -6.51
CA ALA A 38 -7.79 -12.06 -5.97
C ALA A 38 -8.37 -12.20 -4.55
N GLY A 39 -8.81 -11.12 -3.90
CA GLY A 39 -9.33 -11.12 -2.54
C GLY A 39 -8.27 -10.91 -1.46
N VAL A 40 -7.05 -10.49 -1.83
CA VAL A 40 -6.00 -10.12 -0.87
C VAL A 40 -6.14 -8.65 -0.52
N HIS A 41 -6.30 -8.35 0.77
CA HIS A 41 -6.34 -6.99 1.27
C HIS A 41 -4.97 -6.31 1.12
N PHE A 42 -4.95 -5.02 0.80
CA PHE A 42 -3.73 -4.26 0.60
C PHE A 42 -3.81 -2.91 1.31
N THR A 43 -2.76 -2.55 2.06
CA THR A 43 -2.59 -1.19 2.60
C THR A 43 -1.11 -0.80 2.73
N LEU A 44 -0.85 0.42 3.19
CA LEU A 44 0.47 1.01 3.31
C LEU A 44 0.93 1.06 4.77
N ALA A 45 2.23 0.91 4.98
CA ALA A 45 2.88 1.16 6.27
C ALA A 45 4.14 1.99 6.10
N SER A 46 4.19 3.20 6.68
CA SER A 46 5.28 4.14 6.42
C SER A 46 5.66 4.98 7.64
N SER A 47 6.88 5.52 7.60
CA SER A 47 7.33 6.58 8.51
C SER A 47 6.63 7.92 8.26
N ARG A 48 6.07 8.10 7.06
CA ARG A 48 5.40 9.32 6.63
C ARG A 48 4.20 9.66 7.54
N PRO A 49 3.91 10.95 7.77
CA PRO A 49 2.61 11.37 8.30
C PRO A 49 1.50 11.11 7.26
N PRO A 50 0.23 10.91 7.67
CA PRO A 50 -0.87 10.60 6.74
C PRO A 50 -0.99 11.57 5.56
N ARG A 51 -0.76 12.88 5.81
CA ARG A 51 -0.78 13.92 4.77
C ARG A 51 0.24 13.65 3.65
N ALA A 52 1.40 13.09 3.96
CA ALA A 52 2.45 12.78 3.00
C ALA A 52 2.26 11.42 2.30
N MET A 53 1.29 10.62 2.73
CA MET A 53 0.91 9.36 2.10
C MET A 53 -0.24 9.53 1.09
N ARG A 54 -1.00 10.63 1.17
CA ARG A 54 -2.22 10.87 0.38
C ARG A 54 -2.08 10.59 -1.12
N GLN A 55 -1.05 11.12 -1.77
CA GLN A 55 -0.86 10.90 -3.21
C GLN A 55 -0.65 9.42 -3.56
N VAL A 56 0.02 8.66 -2.69
CA VAL A 56 0.27 7.22 -2.89
C VAL A 56 -1.01 6.42 -2.61
N ILE A 57 -1.76 6.79 -1.57
CA ILE A 57 -3.06 6.21 -1.23
C ILE A 57 -4.02 6.36 -2.41
N GLU A 58 -4.15 7.57 -2.95
CA GLU A 58 -5.01 7.87 -4.10
C GLU A 58 -4.56 7.13 -5.37
N ALA A 59 -3.26 7.11 -5.68
CA ALA A 59 -2.74 6.45 -6.86
C ALA A 59 -2.92 4.91 -6.85
N LEU A 60 -2.94 4.32 -5.65
CA LEU A 60 -3.10 2.88 -5.45
C LEU A 60 -4.55 2.46 -5.13
N ASP A 61 -5.47 3.42 -5.02
CA ASP A 61 -6.86 3.20 -4.63
C ASP A 61 -6.94 2.39 -3.31
N VAL A 62 -6.18 2.82 -2.30
CA VAL A 62 -6.17 2.19 -0.98
C VAL A 62 -7.38 2.70 -0.19
N ASP A 63 -8.28 1.77 0.14
CA ASP A 63 -9.54 1.98 0.85
C ASP A 63 -9.53 1.44 2.29
N LEU A 64 -8.39 0.92 2.74
CA LEU A 64 -8.18 0.37 4.08
C LEU A 64 -7.33 1.31 4.95
N PRO A 65 -7.42 1.21 6.29
CA PRO A 65 -6.57 1.98 7.19
C PRO A 65 -5.08 1.77 6.87
N THR A 66 -4.31 2.84 6.97
CA THR A 66 -2.87 2.87 6.70
C THR A 66 -2.09 3.06 7.99
N VAL A 67 -0.86 2.53 8.04
CA VAL A 67 0.04 2.69 9.17
C VAL A 67 0.96 3.88 8.90
N ALA A 68 0.88 4.91 9.74
CA ALA A 68 1.67 6.13 9.65
C ALA A 68 2.61 6.28 10.84
N PHE A 69 3.56 7.21 10.74
CA PHE A 69 4.56 7.49 11.79
C PHE A 69 5.26 6.23 12.32
N ASN A 70 5.64 5.30 11.43
CA ASN A 70 6.27 4.02 11.79
C ASN A 70 5.45 3.18 12.80
N GLY A 71 4.13 3.22 12.71
CA GLY A 71 3.25 2.50 13.64
C GLY A 71 2.72 3.33 14.80
N GLY A 72 3.13 4.60 14.92
CA GLY A 72 2.60 5.50 15.93
C GLY A 72 1.12 5.87 15.73
N THR A 73 0.58 5.68 14.53
CA THR A 73 -0.85 5.92 14.25
C THR A 73 -1.36 5.02 13.12
N ILE A 74 -2.62 4.61 13.22
CA ILE A 74 -3.37 3.95 12.13
C ILE A 74 -4.49 4.89 11.72
N THR A 75 -4.57 5.25 10.42
CA THR A 75 -5.51 6.24 9.88
C THR A 75 -6.18 5.78 8.61
#